data_AF-A0A954IQ92-F1
#
_entry.id   AF-A0A954IQ92-F1
#
_cell.length_a   1.000
_cell.length_b   1.000
_cell.length_c   1.000
_cell.angle_alpha   90.00
_cell.angle_beta   90.00
_cell.angle_gamma   90.00
#
_symmetry.space_group_name_H-M   'P 1'
#
loop_
_entity.id
_entity.type
_entity.pdbx_description
1 polymer ?
#
loop_
_entity_poly.entity_id
_entity_poly.type
_entity_poly.pdbx_seq_one_letter_code
_entity_poly.pdbx_strand_id
1 'polypeptide(L)' 'MLGQVNPTPYDLYFPVFGIPVRVTPWFWLAGLFLGFRELQRGRVDLFFVWVGCLFFSILIH' A
#
# COMPACT_ATOMS: atom_id res chain seq x y z
N MET A 1 12.96 16.06 15.63
CA MET A 1 13.47 15.27 14.50
C MET A 1 12.50 14.11 14.30
N LEU A 2 11.73 14.09 13.20
CA LEU A 2 10.87 12.94 12.88
C LEU A 2 11.82 11.77 12.59
N GLY A 3 11.95 10.86 13.57
CA GLY A 3 12.93 9.78 13.54
C GLY A 3 12.79 8.91 12.30
N GLN A 4 13.91 8.41 11.80
CA GLN A 4 13.93 7.32 10.82
C GLN A 4 12.98 6.23 11.33
N VAL A 5 11.92 5.94 10.56
CA VAL A 5 11.00 4.86 10.88
C VAL A 5 11.82 3.58 10.85
N ASN A 6 12.04 3.00 12.03
CA ASN A 6 12.80 1.76 12.13
C ASN A 6 12.07 0.66 11.35
N PRO A 7 12.82 -0.20 10.63
CA PRO A 7 12.27 -1.38 9.96
C PRO A 7 11.39 -2.18 10.91
N THR A 8 10.19 -2.55 10.46
CA THR A 8 9.35 -3.49 11.21
C THR A 8 9.47 -4.90 10.61
N PRO A 9 9.31 -5.97 11.42
CA PRO A 9 9.29 -7.35 10.90
C PRO A 9 8.16 -7.63 9.90
N TYR A 10 7.18 -6.74 9.81
CA TYR A 10 6.00 -6.86 8.95
C TYR A 10 6.13 -6.04 7.66
N ASP A 11 7.24 -5.34 7.46
CA ASP A 11 7.49 -4.63 6.23
C ASP A 11 7.71 -5.65 5.09
N LEU A 12 7.04 -5.43 3.96
CA LEU A 12 7.27 -6.21 2.75
C LEU A 12 8.48 -5.65 2.02
N TYR A 13 9.47 -6.50 1.78
CA TYR A 13 10.68 -6.17 1.04
C TYR A 13 10.74 -6.97 -0.25
N PHE A 14 10.85 -6.27 -1.38
CA PHE A 14 11.06 -6.90 -2.68
C PHE A 14 11.83 -5.95 -3.60
N PRO A 15 12.71 -6.47 -4.46
CA PRO A 15 13.39 -5.66 -5.46
C PRO A 15 12.51 -5.46 -6.70
N VAL A 16 12.52 -4.26 -7.27
CA VAL A 16 11.90 -3.94 -8.57
C VAL A 16 12.96 -3.30 -9.44
N PHE A 17 13.33 -3.96 -10.55
CA PHE A 17 14.40 -3.50 -11.47
C PHE A 17 15.72 -3.11 -10.76
N GLY A 18 16.06 -3.81 -9.68
CA GLY A 18 17.27 -3.53 -8.87
C GLY A 18 17.10 -2.48 -7.77
N ILE A 19 15.92 -1.85 -7.67
CA ILE A 19 15.60 -0.91 -6.60
C ILE A 19 14.97 -1.67 -5.43
N PRO A 20 15.54 -1.60 -4.21
CA PRO A 20 14.94 -2.22 -3.04
C PRO A 20 13.69 -1.44 -2.62
N VAL A 21 12.50 -2.05 -2.78
CA VAL A 21 11.23 -1.47 -2.37
C VAL A 21 10.85 -2.00 -0.99
N ARG A 22 10.48 -1.10 -0.08
CA ARG A 22 9.96 -1.40 1.25
C ARG A 22 8.54 -0.85 1.39
N VAL A 23 7.59 -1.72 1.73
CA VAL A 23 6.20 -1.34 1.97
C VAL A 23 5.82 -1.69 3.40
N THR A 24 5.45 -0.68 4.19
CA THR A 24 5.06 -0.89 5.58
C THR A 24 3.60 -1.34 5.70
N PRO A 25 3.20 -2.04 6.77
CA PRO A 25 1.80 -2.39 7.00
C PRO A 25 0.86 -1.18 7.03
N TRP A 26 1.37 -0.03 7.47
CA TRP A 26 0.57 1.19 7.58
C TRP A 26 0.11 1.72 6.22
N PHE A 27 0.91 1.52 5.17
CA PHE A 27 0.52 1.85 3.80
C PHE A 27 -0.78 1.13 3.40
N TRP A 28 -0.83 -0.19 3.64
CA TRP A 28 -2.00 -0.99 3.32
C TRP A 28 -3.21 -0.59 4.17
N LEU A 29 -3.03 -0.39 5.47
CA LEU A 29 -4.13 0.02 6.36
C LEU A 29 -4.73 1.37 5.94
N ALA A 30 -3.89 2.37 5.68
CA ALA A 30 -4.32 3.67 5.19
C ALA A 30 -5.04 3.53 3.85
N GLY A 31 -4.50 2.71 2.96
CA GLY A 31 -5.10 2.47 1.66
C GLY A 31 -6.48 1.82 1.73
N LEU A 32 -6.57 0.67 2.41
CA LEU A 32 -7.82 -0.05 2.61
C LEU A 32 -8.88 0.85 3.27
N PHE A 33 -8.47 1.70 4.21
CA PHE A 33 -9.35 2.68 4.85
C PHE A 33 -9.89 3.72 3.86
N LEU A 34 -9.04 4.27 2.99
CA LEU A 34 -9.45 5.23 1.96
C LEU A 34 -10.36 4.60 0.89
N GLY A 35 -10.12 3.33 0.53
CA GLY A 35 -10.93 2.57 -0.41
C GLY A 35 -12.22 1.97 0.17
N PHE A 36 -12.40 1.99 1.49
CA PHE A 36 -13.44 1.25 2.22
C PHE A 36 -14.86 1.53 1.74
N ARG A 37 -15.12 2.73 1.19
CA ARG A 37 -16.42 3.11 0.63
C ARG A 37 -16.89 2.18 -0.49
N GLU A 38 -15.99 1.69 -1.34
CA GLU A 38 -16.37 0.78 -2.42
C GLU A 38 -16.78 -0.60 -1.88
N LEU A 39 -16.16 -1.04 -0.78
CA LEU A 39 -16.56 -2.25 -0.06
C LEU A 39 -17.95 -2.10 0.57
N GLN A 40 -18.26 -0.96 1.19
CA GLN A 40 -19.59 -0.66 1.74
C GLN A 40 -20.69 -0.66 0.68
N ARG A 41 -20.34 -0.37 -0.58
CA ARG A 41 -21.27 -0.41 -1.72
C ARG A 41 -21.43 -1.80 -2.32
N GLY A 42 -20.79 -2.82 -1.74
CA GLY A 42 -20.75 -4.18 -2.28
C GLY A 42 -19.89 -4.34 -3.54
N ARG A 43 -19.10 -3.32 -3.91
CA ARG A 43 -18.25 -3.33 -5.11
C ARG A 43 -16.83 -3.76 -4.78
N VAL A 44 -16.72 -5.04 -4.46
CA VAL A 44 -15.46 -5.68 -4.07
C VAL A 44 -14.45 -5.66 -5.22
N ASP A 45 -14.93 -5.77 -6.46
CA ASP A 45 -14.16 -5.62 -7.69
C ASP A 45 -13.44 -4.27 -7.75
N LEU A 46 -14.17 -3.17 -7.58
CA LEU A 46 -13.60 -1.83 -7.61
C LEU A 46 -12.69 -1.55 -6.42
N PHE A 47 -12.94 -2.19 -5.28
CA PHE A 47 -12.04 -2.11 -4.13
C PHE A 47 -10.67 -2.69 -4.45
N PHE A 48 -10.59 -3.86 -5.08
CA PHE A 48 -9.31 -4.44 -5.49
C PHE A 48 -8.61 -3.60 -6.56
N VAL A 49 -9.37 -3.07 -7.53
CA VAL A 49 -8.82 -2.13 -8.52
C VAL A 49 -8.26 -0.89 -7.84
N TRP A 50 -8.97 -0.34 -6.84
CA TRP A 50 -8.51 0.78 -6.02
C TRP A 50 -7.17 0.46 -5.34
N VAL A 51 -7.05 -0.72 -4.68
CA VAL A 51 -5.83 -1.09 -3.93
C VAL A 51 -4.65 -1.25 -4.90
N GLY A 52 -4.89 -1.94 -6.01
CA GLY A 52 -3.90 -2.12 -7.06
C GLY A 52 -3.44 -0.78 -7.63
N CYS A 53 -4.37 0.08 -8.04
CA CYS A 53 -4.04 1.37 -8.62
C CYS A 53 -3.27 2.28 -7.65
N LEU A 54 -3.67 2.34 -6.37
CA LEU A 54 -2.91 3.11 -5.38
C LEU A 54 -1.47 2.61 -5.29
N PHE A 55 -1.30 1.29 -5.13
CA PHE A 55 0.00 0.69 -4.96
C PHE A 55 0.90 0.91 -6.18
N PHE A 56 0.41 0.62 -7.39
CA PHE A 56 1.17 0.84 -8.62
C PHE A 56 1.47 2.32 -8.88
N SER A 57 0.54 3.23 -8.56
CA SER A 57 0.77 4.67 -8.70
C SER A 57 1.93 5.17 -7.84
N ILE A 58 2.09 4.65 -6.62
CA ILE A 58 3.20 5.02 -5.74
C ILE A 58 4.48 4.28 -6.12
N LEU A 59 4.37 3.01 -6.53
CA LEU A 59 5.52 2.21 -6.91
C LEU A 59 6.27 2.81 -8.12
N ILE A 60 5.54 3.45 -9.04
CA ILE A 60 6.09 4.05 -10.26
C ILE A 60 6.60 5.49 -10.03
N HIS A 61 6.06 6.21 -9.05
CA HIS A 61 6.36 7.61 -8.77
C HIS A 61 7.71 7.79 -8.06
#